data_AF-A0A8H3BIZ1-F1
#
_entry.id   AF-A0A8H3BIZ1-F1
#
_cell.length_a   1.000
_cell.length_b   1.000
_cell.length_c   1.000
_cell.angle_alpha   90.00
_cell.angle_beta   90.00
_cell.angle_gamma   90.00
#
_symmetry.space_group_name_H-M   'P 1'
#
loop_
_entity.id
_entity.type
_entity.pdbx_description
1 polymer ?
#
loop_
_entity_poly.entity_id
_entity_poly.type
_entity_poly.pdbx_seq_one_letter_code
_entity_poly.pdbx_strand_id
1 'polypeptide(L)'
;MEARLGELGGATTIVTSLAALRSAVAGTSPKIVKVSGIIPGDGEIVDVGSKTTVLGADSNSGLTGGGFRVKNGHNVIIRNLHLSKSPAPTDLIGLQNATNVWVDHNTFTSDLDHGKDYYDGQCDISHASDFITVSWNVFTEHYKVSLVGHSDKNGAEDTGHLRVTYQ
;
A
#
# COMPACT_ATOMS: atom_id res chain seq x y z
N MET A 1 21.04 -14.15 -5.49
CA MET A 1 20.76 -14.16 -4.04
C MET A 1 19.44 -13.40 -3.86
N GLU A 2 18.32 -14.07 -4.15
CA GLU A 2 16.96 -13.53 -4.02
C GLU A 2 16.27 -14.32 -2.91
N ALA A 3 16.09 -13.70 -1.75
CA ALA A 3 14.98 -14.02 -0.87
C ALA A 3 13.98 -12.86 -1.00
N ARG A 4 13.54 -12.60 -2.23
CA ARG A 4 12.42 -11.69 -2.49
C ARG A 4 11.17 -12.48 -2.15
N LEU A 5 10.31 -11.91 -1.32
CA LEU A 5 9.08 -12.54 -0.86
C LEU A 5 8.32 -13.09 -2.07
N GLY A 6 8.41 -14.41 -2.34
CA GLY A 6 7.41 -15.10 -3.13
C GLY A 6 6.05 -14.90 -2.46
N GLU A 7 4.94 -15.11 -3.18
CA GLU A 7 3.61 -15.02 -2.56
C GLU A 7 3.63 -15.73 -1.22
N LEU A 8 3.28 -14.99 -0.16
CA LEU A 8 3.26 -15.54 1.18
C LEU A 8 2.19 -16.62 1.16
N GLY A 9 2.60 -17.89 1.16
CA GLY A 9 1.67 -19.01 1.14
C GLY A 9 0.63 -18.87 2.26
N GLY A 10 -0.60 -19.31 2.02
CA GLY A 10 -1.69 -19.13 2.98
C GLY A 10 -3.06 -19.35 2.35
N ALA A 11 -4.11 -19.24 3.16
CA ALA A 11 -5.47 -19.31 2.66
C ALA A 11 -5.73 -18.16 1.67
N THR A 12 -6.31 -18.50 0.52
CA THR A 12 -6.68 -17.51 -0.50
C THR A 12 -8.15 -17.14 -0.36
N THR A 13 -8.45 -15.85 -0.33
CA THR A 13 -9.81 -15.31 -0.33
C THR A 13 -9.96 -14.31 -1.47
N ILE A 14 -11.03 -14.42 -2.26
CA ILE A 14 -11.37 -13.44 -3.30
C ILE A 14 -12.38 -12.46 -2.71
N VAL A 15 -12.13 -11.16 -2.88
CA VAL A 15 -12.98 -10.08 -2.38
C VAL A 15 -13.44 -9.17 -3.53
N THR A 16 -14.70 -8.75 -3.46
CA THR A 16 -15.35 -7.88 -4.45
C THR A 16 -16.03 -6.67 -3.80
N SER A 17 -15.90 -6.49 -2.49
CA SER A 17 -16.49 -5.38 -1.74
C SER A 17 -15.53 -4.86 -0.68
N LEU A 18 -15.69 -3.59 -0.31
CA LEU A 18 -14.84 -2.93 0.68
C LEU A 18 -14.91 -3.61 2.06
N ALA A 19 -16.11 -4.03 2.49
CA ALA A 19 -16.30 -4.75 3.74
C ALA A 19 -15.56 -6.10 3.75
N ALA A 20 -15.67 -6.87 2.66
CA ALA A 20 -14.96 -8.13 2.52
C ALA A 20 -13.44 -7.92 2.47
N LEU A 21 -12.98 -6.90 1.76
CA LEU A 21 -11.57 -6.52 1.68
C LEU A 21 -11.02 -6.22 3.09
N ARG A 22 -11.64 -5.30 3.83
CA ARG A 22 -11.24 -4.94 5.20
C ARG A 22 -11.17 -6.16 6.13
N SER A 23 -12.17 -7.03 6.06
CA SER A 23 -12.19 -8.24 6.88
C SER A 23 -11.08 -9.21 6.50
N ALA A 24 -10.82 -9.41 5.21
CA ALA A 24 -9.87 -10.41 4.72
C ALA A 24 -8.40 -10.02 4.95
N VAL A 25 -8.06 -8.72 4.89
CA VAL A 25 -6.66 -8.27 5.06
C VAL A 25 -6.22 -8.11 6.51
N ALA A 26 -7.15 -8.21 7.46
CA ALA A 26 -6.87 -8.04 8.89
C ALA A 26 -6.14 -9.26 9.50
N GLY A 27 -5.52 -9.03 10.67
CA GLY A 27 -4.84 -10.06 11.46
C GLY A 27 -3.46 -10.44 10.94
N THR A 28 -2.83 -11.44 11.55
CA THR A 28 -1.39 -11.73 11.37
C THR A 28 -1.07 -13.13 10.85
N SER A 29 -2.09 -13.96 10.62
CA SER A 29 -1.94 -15.28 10.00
C SER A 29 -1.62 -15.15 8.51
N PRO A 30 -0.71 -15.96 7.94
CA PRO A 30 -0.42 -15.93 6.50
C PRO A 30 -1.65 -16.05 5.61
N LYS A 31 -1.81 -15.14 4.65
CA LYS A 31 -2.99 -15.11 3.77
C LYS A 31 -2.72 -14.43 2.42
N ILE A 32 -3.53 -14.80 1.43
CA ILE A 32 -3.60 -14.14 0.12
C ILE A 32 -5.03 -13.59 -0.05
N VAL A 33 -5.14 -12.28 -0.27
CA VAL A 33 -6.40 -11.59 -0.53
C VAL A 33 -6.39 -11.12 -1.97
N LYS A 34 -7.17 -11.79 -2.83
CA LYS A 34 -7.32 -11.45 -4.23
C LYS A 34 -8.45 -10.44 -4.41
N VAL A 35 -8.13 -9.24 -4.84
CA VAL A 35 -9.11 -8.18 -5.16
C VAL A 35 -9.64 -8.43 -6.56
N SER A 36 -10.95 -8.54 -6.74
CA SER A 36 -11.58 -8.77 -8.04
C SER A 36 -12.43 -7.57 -8.43
N GLY A 37 -12.03 -6.89 -9.51
CA GLY A 37 -12.61 -5.63 -9.94
C GLY A 37 -12.10 -4.42 -9.15
N ILE A 38 -12.51 -3.22 -9.57
CA ILE A 38 -12.24 -1.97 -8.85
C ILE A 38 -13.27 -1.82 -7.72
N ILE A 39 -12.81 -1.97 -6.48
CA ILE A 39 -13.64 -1.78 -5.29
C ILE A 39 -13.78 -0.28 -5.02
N PRO A 40 -15.00 0.26 -4.90
CA PRO A 40 -15.21 1.62 -4.41
C PRO A 40 -14.91 1.70 -2.91
N GLY A 41 -14.04 2.63 -2.55
CA GLY A 41 -13.74 3.06 -1.19
C GLY A 41 -14.74 4.10 -0.69
N ASP A 42 -14.62 4.42 0.59
CA ASP A 42 -15.44 5.37 1.33
C ASP A 42 -14.63 6.59 1.84
N GLY A 43 -13.43 6.79 1.29
CA GLY A 43 -12.45 7.81 1.70
C GLY A 43 -11.50 7.34 2.81
N GLU A 44 -11.79 6.19 3.42
CA GLU A 44 -11.08 5.72 4.61
C GLU A 44 -10.02 4.66 4.30
N ILE A 45 -9.12 4.49 5.27
CA ILE A 45 -8.00 3.55 5.21
C ILE A 45 -8.47 2.09 5.34
N VAL A 46 -7.80 1.20 4.62
CA VAL A 46 -7.84 -0.26 4.78
C VAL A 46 -6.54 -0.71 5.46
N ASP A 47 -6.60 -1.01 6.76
CA ASP A 47 -5.44 -1.51 7.51
C ASP A 47 -5.13 -2.97 7.16
N VAL A 48 -3.94 -3.22 6.62
CA VAL A 48 -3.42 -4.52 6.21
C VAL A 48 -2.52 -5.08 7.31
N GLY A 49 -2.87 -6.26 7.82
CA GLY A 49 -2.08 -6.95 8.83
C GLY A 49 -0.88 -7.70 8.26
N SER A 50 0.05 -8.09 9.13
CA SER A 50 1.27 -8.82 8.76
C SER A 50 1.00 -10.14 8.02
N LYS A 51 1.98 -10.58 7.23
CA LYS A 51 1.93 -11.86 6.47
C LYS A 51 0.80 -11.91 5.44
N THR A 52 0.50 -10.77 4.84
CA THR A 52 -0.60 -10.63 3.89
C THR A 52 -0.07 -10.32 2.49
N THR A 53 -0.56 -11.06 1.50
CA THR A 53 -0.45 -10.68 0.10
C THR A 53 -1.79 -10.09 -0.34
N VAL A 54 -1.83 -8.81 -0.70
CA VAL A 54 -2.96 -8.17 -1.39
C VAL A 54 -2.63 -8.17 -2.88
N LEU A 55 -3.44 -8.86 -3.67
CA LEU A 55 -3.14 -9.14 -5.08
C LEU A 55 -4.35 -8.81 -5.96
N GLY A 56 -4.18 -8.04 -7.03
CA GLY A 56 -5.22 -7.92 -8.04
C GLY A 56 -5.44 -9.25 -8.76
N ALA A 57 -6.69 -9.68 -8.85
CA ALA A 57 -7.09 -10.90 -9.55
C ALA A 57 -6.78 -10.84 -11.05
N ASP A 58 -6.90 -9.65 -11.65
CA ASP A 58 -6.54 -9.35 -13.04
C ASP A 58 -6.10 -7.87 -13.17
N SER A 59 -5.92 -7.39 -14.41
CA SER A 59 -5.48 -6.02 -14.71
C SER A 59 -6.56 -4.95 -14.51
N ASN A 60 -7.76 -5.30 -14.03
CA ASN A 60 -8.84 -4.37 -13.71
C ASN A 60 -9.24 -4.48 -12.23
N SER A 61 -8.31 -4.94 -11.39
CA SER A 61 -8.49 -5.10 -9.95
C SER A 61 -7.86 -3.97 -9.17
N GLY A 62 -8.53 -3.49 -8.12
CA GLY A 62 -8.04 -2.30 -7.43
C GLY A 62 -8.95 -1.72 -6.36
N LEU A 63 -8.58 -0.54 -5.88
CA LEU A 63 -9.32 0.27 -4.91
C LEU A 63 -9.31 1.72 -5.41
N THR A 64 -10.49 2.35 -5.46
CA THR A 64 -10.61 3.79 -5.75
C THR A 64 -11.29 4.50 -4.61
N GLY A 65 -10.93 5.75 -4.31
CA GLY A 65 -11.59 6.50 -3.23
C GLY A 65 -11.22 6.03 -1.83
N GLY A 66 -9.97 5.65 -1.62
CA GLY A 66 -9.42 5.18 -0.34
C GLY A 66 -8.02 4.61 -0.55
N GLY A 67 -7.45 3.99 0.47
CA GLY A 67 -6.09 3.44 0.37
C GLY A 67 -5.75 2.38 1.39
N PHE A 68 -4.57 1.79 1.24
CA PHE A 68 -4.06 0.74 2.12
C PHE A 68 -3.07 1.32 3.14
N ARG A 69 -3.09 0.80 4.37
CA ARG A 69 -2.05 1.09 5.35
C ARG A 69 -1.49 -0.18 5.95
N VAL A 70 -0.16 -0.28 6.00
CA VAL A 70 0.53 -1.27 6.83
C VAL A 70 1.09 -0.52 8.03
N LYS A 71 0.50 -0.75 9.21
CA LYS A 71 0.92 -0.10 10.46
C LYS A 71 1.42 -1.13 11.46
N ASN A 72 2.65 -0.95 11.96
CA ASN A 72 3.31 -1.92 12.86
C ASN A 72 3.31 -3.35 12.29
N GLY A 73 3.41 -3.48 10.97
CA GLY A 73 3.23 -4.71 10.22
C GLY A 73 4.53 -5.22 9.59
N HIS A 74 4.57 -6.49 9.21
CA HIS A 74 5.73 -7.04 8.51
C HIS A 74 5.37 -8.13 7.52
N ASN A 75 6.25 -8.37 6.55
CA ASN A 75 6.08 -9.36 5.48
C ASN A 75 4.73 -9.13 4.78
N VAL A 76 4.62 -8.03 4.04
CA VAL A 76 3.41 -7.68 3.29
C VAL A 76 3.78 -7.50 1.82
N ILE A 77 2.91 -7.98 0.94
CA ILE A 77 3.03 -7.83 -0.50
C ILE A 77 1.76 -7.10 -0.99
N ILE A 78 1.90 -6.01 -1.74
CA ILE A 78 0.78 -5.29 -2.37
C ILE A 78 1.08 -5.22 -3.86
N ARG A 79 0.34 -5.97 -4.68
CA ARG A 79 0.68 -6.19 -6.09
C ARG A 79 -0.48 -6.22 -7.06
N ASN A 80 -0.20 -5.80 -8.30
CA ASN A 80 -1.12 -5.88 -9.44
C ASN A 80 -2.44 -5.14 -9.20
N LEU A 81 -2.42 -3.99 -8.53
CA LEU A 81 -3.62 -3.19 -8.23
C LEU A 81 -3.63 -1.86 -9.00
N HIS A 82 -4.83 -1.44 -9.41
CA HIS A 82 -5.14 -0.06 -9.75
C HIS A 82 -5.62 0.67 -8.51
N LEU A 83 -4.81 1.61 -8.03
CA LEU A 83 -5.06 2.40 -6.83
C LEU A 83 -5.32 3.84 -7.25
N SER A 84 -6.49 4.38 -6.91
CA SER A 84 -6.84 5.72 -7.38
C SER A 84 -7.62 6.63 -6.46
N LYS A 85 -7.39 7.94 -6.62
CA LYS A 85 -8.22 9.02 -6.09
C LYS A 85 -8.51 8.91 -4.58
N SER A 86 -7.48 8.65 -3.77
CA SER A 86 -7.62 8.63 -2.31
C SER A 86 -7.69 10.05 -1.75
N PRO A 87 -8.82 10.49 -1.19
CA PRO A 87 -8.94 11.84 -0.62
C PRO A 87 -8.04 11.99 0.60
N ALA A 88 -7.50 13.20 0.80
CA ALA A 88 -6.77 13.51 2.01
C ALA A 88 -7.67 13.31 3.25
N PRO A 89 -7.12 12.79 4.37
CA PRO A 89 -5.69 12.58 4.65
C PRO A 89 -5.20 11.14 4.34
N THR A 90 -5.88 10.40 3.47
CA THR A 90 -5.53 9.00 3.19
C THR A 90 -4.59 8.90 1.99
N ASP A 91 -3.45 8.24 2.17
CA ASP A 91 -2.57 7.85 1.06
C ASP A 91 -3.12 6.65 0.29
N LEU A 92 -2.76 6.48 -0.99
CA LEU A 92 -3.08 5.23 -1.71
C LEU A 92 -2.39 4.02 -1.06
N ILE A 93 -1.13 4.16 -0.66
CA ILE A 93 -0.41 3.24 0.23
C ILE A 93 0.37 4.05 1.28
N GLY A 94 0.11 3.79 2.56
CA GLY A 94 0.89 4.28 3.68
C GLY A 94 1.59 3.14 4.44
N LEU A 95 2.91 3.19 4.56
CA LEU A 95 3.72 2.26 5.34
C LEU A 95 4.24 3.00 6.59
N GLN A 96 3.80 2.55 7.77
CA GLN A 96 4.11 3.20 9.05
C GLN A 96 4.65 2.16 10.03
N ASN A 97 5.93 2.25 10.39
CA ASN A 97 6.62 1.22 11.18
C ASN A 97 6.40 -0.18 10.58
N ALA A 98 6.51 -0.27 9.26
CA ALA A 98 6.32 -1.49 8.50
C ALA A 98 7.66 -2.04 8.03
N THR A 99 7.87 -3.35 8.09
CA THR A 99 9.13 -3.97 7.68
C THR A 99 8.95 -5.09 6.65
N ASN A 100 9.91 -5.26 5.74
CA ASN A 100 9.85 -6.27 4.69
C ASN A 100 8.54 -6.17 3.88
N VAL A 101 8.34 -5.05 3.19
CA VAL A 101 7.17 -4.83 2.34
C VAL A 101 7.59 -4.75 0.88
N TRP A 102 6.82 -5.39 0.01
CA TRP A 102 7.01 -5.32 -1.44
C TRP A 102 5.77 -4.72 -2.11
N VAL A 103 5.93 -3.52 -2.65
CA VAL A 103 4.91 -2.80 -3.43
C VAL A 103 5.29 -2.94 -4.90
N ASP A 104 4.53 -3.71 -5.67
CA ASP A 104 4.99 -4.08 -7.02
C ASP A 104 3.91 -4.25 -8.09
N HIS A 105 4.19 -3.80 -9.31
CA HIS A 105 3.24 -3.85 -10.43
C HIS A 105 1.89 -3.19 -10.14
N ASN A 106 1.86 -2.14 -9.32
CA ASN A 106 0.64 -1.36 -9.10
C ASN A 106 0.63 -0.13 -10.02
N THR A 107 -0.56 0.33 -10.35
CA THR A 107 -0.78 1.63 -10.98
C THR A 107 -1.40 2.56 -9.95
N PHE A 108 -0.74 3.68 -9.68
CA PHE A 108 -1.20 4.76 -8.82
C PHE A 108 -1.61 5.94 -9.69
N THR A 109 -2.86 6.39 -9.57
CA THR A 109 -3.37 7.51 -10.34
C THR A 109 -4.36 8.36 -9.56
N SER A 110 -4.31 9.67 -9.73
CA SER A 110 -5.36 10.54 -9.23
C SER A 110 -5.92 11.35 -10.41
N ASP A 111 -6.14 12.65 -10.21
CA ASP A 111 -6.30 13.65 -11.26
C ASP A 111 -5.67 14.96 -10.78
N LEU A 112 -5.54 15.93 -11.68
CA LEU A 112 -4.97 17.25 -11.42
C LEU A 112 -6.03 18.36 -11.44
N ASP A 113 -7.31 17.98 -11.44
CA ASP A 113 -8.45 18.91 -11.51
C ASP A 113 -8.78 19.55 -10.14
N HIS A 114 -8.03 19.18 -9.11
CA HIS A 114 -8.14 19.67 -7.75
C HIS A 114 -6.83 20.30 -7.27
N GLY A 115 -6.91 21.08 -6.19
CA GLY A 115 -5.71 21.61 -5.53
C GLY A 115 -4.83 20.49 -4.95
N LYS A 116 -3.53 20.77 -4.79
CA LYS A 116 -2.50 19.82 -4.32
C LYS A 116 -2.77 19.13 -2.97
N ASP A 117 -3.71 19.63 -2.19
CA ASP A 117 -4.05 19.12 -0.86
C ASP A 117 -5.43 18.42 -0.82
N TYR A 118 -6.08 18.22 -1.98
CA TYR A 118 -7.31 17.44 -2.07
C TYR A 118 -7.06 15.93 -1.95
N TYR A 119 -6.02 15.46 -2.63
CA TYR A 119 -5.47 14.12 -2.47
C TYR A 119 -4.17 14.20 -1.65
N ASP A 120 -3.87 13.18 -0.85
CA ASP A 120 -2.61 13.15 -0.06
C ASP A 120 -1.47 12.43 -0.79
N GLY A 121 -0.79 11.43 -0.22
CA GLY A 121 0.31 10.71 -0.86
C GLY A 121 -0.14 9.53 -1.76
N GLN A 122 0.69 9.11 -2.72
CA GLN A 122 0.48 7.82 -3.41
C GLN A 122 1.13 6.66 -2.67
N CYS A 123 2.40 6.79 -2.29
CA CYS A 123 3.14 5.73 -1.62
C CYS A 123 4.08 6.32 -0.57
N ASP A 124 3.61 6.44 0.65
CA ASP A 124 4.34 7.06 1.76
C ASP A 124 4.93 6.02 2.70
N ILE A 125 6.15 6.28 3.16
CA ILE A 125 6.97 5.37 3.96
C ILE A 125 7.53 6.17 5.14
N SER A 126 7.07 5.89 6.34
CA SER A 126 7.37 6.69 7.54
C SER A 126 7.50 5.84 8.79
N HIS A 127 7.82 6.49 9.91
CA HIS A 127 7.88 5.90 11.25
C HIS A 127 8.79 4.67 11.30
N ALA A 128 10.08 4.84 11.00
CA ALA A 128 11.07 3.76 10.99
C ALA A 128 10.70 2.53 10.12
N SER A 129 9.81 2.70 9.14
CA SER A 129 9.57 1.64 8.15
C SER A 129 10.88 1.24 7.47
N ASP A 130 11.04 -0.03 7.11
CA ASP A 130 12.35 -0.55 6.75
C ASP A 130 12.31 -1.76 5.82
N PHE A 131 13.37 -1.94 5.04
CA PHE A 131 13.47 -3.02 4.05
C PHE A 131 12.28 -3.05 3.09
N ILE A 132 12.03 -1.92 2.44
CA ILE A 132 10.93 -1.75 1.51
C ILE A 132 11.46 -1.85 0.08
N THR A 133 10.75 -2.60 -0.77
CA THR A 133 10.98 -2.57 -2.22
C THR A 133 9.72 -2.02 -2.89
N VAL A 134 9.90 -0.98 -3.69
CA VAL A 134 8.88 -0.39 -4.55
C VAL A 134 9.34 -0.64 -5.98
N SER A 135 8.78 -1.63 -6.68
CA SER A 135 9.26 -2.00 -8.02
C SER A 135 8.19 -2.11 -9.08
N TRP A 136 8.52 -1.76 -10.32
CA TRP A 136 7.61 -1.91 -11.47
C TRP A 136 6.23 -1.25 -11.29
N ASN A 137 6.15 -0.19 -10.49
CA ASN A 137 4.91 0.56 -10.31
C ASN A 137 4.83 1.71 -11.32
N VAL A 138 3.62 2.08 -11.70
CA VAL A 138 3.33 3.28 -12.49
C VAL A 138 2.73 4.32 -11.56
N PHE A 139 3.35 5.50 -11.49
CA PHE A 139 2.83 6.67 -10.77
C PHE A 139 2.47 7.74 -11.79
N THR A 140 1.22 8.20 -11.79
CA THR A 140 0.75 9.21 -12.75
C THR A 140 -0.27 10.15 -12.13
N GLU A 141 -0.42 11.34 -12.74
CA GLU A 141 -1.46 12.33 -12.43
C GLU A 141 -1.64 12.65 -10.95
N HIS A 142 -0.58 13.19 -10.32
CA HIS A 142 -0.61 13.46 -8.90
C HIS A 142 0.46 14.48 -8.42
N TYR A 143 0.20 15.16 -7.29
CA TYR A 143 1.11 16.18 -6.74
C TYR A 143 2.12 15.63 -5.74
N LYS A 144 1.73 14.69 -4.85
CA LYS A 144 2.56 14.18 -3.75
C LYS A 144 2.78 12.67 -3.92
N VAL A 145 3.79 12.29 -4.72
CA VAL A 145 3.93 10.89 -5.13
C VAL A 145 4.37 9.99 -3.98
N SER A 146 5.56 10.21 -3.42
CA SER A 146 6.13 9.34 -2.39
C SER A 146 6.95 10.15 -1.41
N LEU A 147 6.62 10.03 -0.13
CA LEU A 147 7.38 10.56 1.00
C LEU A 147 8.14 9.43 1.70
N VAL A 148 9.42 9.66 2.01
CA VAL A 148 10.22 8.75 2.85
C VAL A 148 10.75 9.53 4.06
N GLY A 149 10.17 9.26 5.24
CA GLY A 149 10.39 10.04 6.46
C GLY A 149 9.50 11.28 6.52
N HIS A 150 8.57 11.32 7.48
CA HIS A 150 7.49 12.32 7.51
C HIS A 150 7.86 13.66 8.19
N SER A 151 8.98 13.71 8.92
CA SER A 151 9.31 14.87 9.75
C SER A 151 10.80 14.94 10.07
N ASP A 152 11.40 16.11 9.85
CA ASP A 152 12.80 16.41 10.22
C ASP A 152 13.06 16.32 11.73
N LYS A 153 12.01 16.31 12.54
CA LYS A 153 12.09 16.19 14.01
C LYS A 153 11.97 14.75 14.50
N ASN A 154 11.78 13.78 13.60
CA ASN A 154 11.57 12.38 13.95
C ASN A 154 12.83 11.52 13.88
N GLY A 155 14.02 12.15 13.82
CA GLY A 155 15.29 11.43 13.69
C GLY A 155 15.56 10.40 14.80
N ALA A 156 14.99 10.55 16.00
CA ALA A 156 15.13 9.56 17.07
C ALA A 156 14.48 8.20 16.74
N GLU A 157 13.41 8.21 15.95
CA GLU A 157 12.76 7.00 15.44
C GLU A 157 13.39 6.56 14.10
N ASP A 158 13.63 7.50 13.17
CA ASP A 158 13.96 7.16 11.78
C ASP A 158 15.45 6.86 11.53
N THR A 159 16.37 7.30 12.40
CA THR A 159 17.82 7.10 12.17
C THR A 159 18.19 5.62 12.14
N GLY A 160 18.78 5.17 11.04
CA GLY A 160 19.18 3.77 10.83
C GLY A 160 18.10 2.90 10.17
N HIS A 161 16.94 3.46 9.88
CA HIS A 161 15.81 2.84 9.20
C HIS A 161 15.57 3.47 7.82
N LEU A 162 14.35 3.34 7.27
CA LEU A 162 13.94 3.90 5.97
C LEU A 162 14.79 3.40 4.80
N ARG A 163 15.25 2.13 4.85
CA ARG A 163 15.95 1.50 3.72
C ARG A 163 14.92 1.08 2.67
N VAL A 164 14.83 1.89 1.62
CA VAL A 164 13.89 1.70 0.51
C VAL A 164 14.67 1.51 -0.80
N THR A 165 14.25 0.55 -1.60
CA THR A 165 14.72 0.36 -2.99
C THR A 165 13.58 0.70 -3.95
N TYR A 166 13.86 1.58 -4.91
CA TYR A 166 12.99 1.85 -6.07
C TYR A 166 13.65 1.27 -7.34
N GLN A 167 12.92 0.49 -8.13
CA GLN A 167 13.45 -0.11 -9.38
C GLN A 167 12.39 -0.49 -10.42
#